data_AF-A0A7C7AC17-F1
#
_entry.id   AF-A0A7C7AC17-F1
#
_cell.length_a   1.000
_cell.length_b   1.000
_cell.length_c   1.000
_cell.angle_alpha   90.00
_cell.angle_beta   90.00
_cell.angle_gamma   90.00
#
_symmetry.space_group_name_H-M   'P 1'
#
loop_
_entity.id
_entity.type
_entity.pdbx_description
1 polymer ?
#
loop_
_entity_poly.entity_id
_entity_poly.type
_entity_poly.pdbx_seq_one_letter_code
_entity_poly.pdbx_strand_id
1 'polypeptide(L)'
;MKTDTLQKRFADGYQMFGLYEQEKLVGYVSISVDDDNAAELHNLAVLPDYRYKGYGKSLLDYCEKKAKEMRCKEIKIEIIE
;
A
#
# COMPACT_ATOMS: atom_id res chain seq x y z
N MET A 1 8.13 -4.65 -11.09
CA MET A 1 8.35 -5.60 -9.97
C MET A 1 8.14 -7.00 -10.48
N LYS A 2 9.02 -7.96 -10.15
CA LYS A 2 8.86 -9.37 -10.56
C LYS A 2 7.85 -10.06 -9.64
N THR A 3 7.11 -11.04 -10.17
CA THR A 3 6.11 -11.80 -9.40
C THR A 3 6.73 -12.50 -8.20
N ASP A 4 7.96 -13.01 -8.33
CA ASP A 4 8.70 -13.67 -7.24
C ASP A 4 8.92 -12.74 -6.04
N THR A 5 9.17 -11.45 -6.31
CA THR A 5 9.36 -10.43 -5.25
C THR A 5 8.07 -10.21 -4.47
N LEU A 6 6.93 -10.18 -5.16
CA LEU A 6 5.62 -10.06 -4.50
C LEU A 6 5.29 -11.30 -3.68
N GLN A 7 5.50 -12.50 -4.22
CA GLN A 7 5.27 -13.74 -3.49
C GLN A 7 6.12 -13.82 -2.23
N LYS A 8 7.40 -13.43 -2.32
CA LYS A 8 8.28 -13.37 -1.15
C LYS A 8 7.75 -12.39 -0.10
N ARG A 9 7.43 -11.15 -0.48
CA ARG A 9 6.89 -10.15 0.45
C ARG A 9 5.61 -10.62 1.13
N PHE A 10 4.74 -11.29 0.37
CA PHE A 10 3.52 -11.88 0.92
C PHE A 10 3.83 -12.97 1.96
N ALA A 11 4.80 -13.86 1.65
CA ALA A 11 5.27 -14.87 2.60
C ALA A 11 5.94 -14.26 3.85
N ASP A 12 6.62 -13.12 3.68
CA ASP A 12 7.25 -12.34 4.75
C ASP A 12 6.22 -11.54 5.59
N GLY A 13 4.92 -11.68 5.31
CA GLY A 13 3.84 -11.09 6.11
C GLY A 13 3.38 -9.71 5.68
N TYR A 14 3.83 -9.21 4.53
CA TYR A 14 3.35 -7.94 3.99
C TYR A 14 1.87 -8.05 3.66
N GLN A 15 1.08 -7.09 4.12
CA GLN A 15 -0.32 -7.00 3.73
C GLN A 15 -0.44 -6.22 2.43
N MET A 16 -1.20 -6.75 1.47
CA MET A 16 -1.31 -6.20 0.11
C MET A 16 -2.75 -5.86 -0.19
N PHE A 17 -2.98 -4.67 -0.72
CA PHE A 17 -4.32 -4.15 -0.99
C PHE A 17 -4.43 -3.63 -2.42
N GLY A 18 -5.55 -3.98 -3.06
CA GLY A 18 -5.92 -3.49 -4.38
C GLY A 18 -7.11 -2.55 -4.30
N LEU A 19 -7.08 -1.46 -5.06
CA LEU A 19 -8.23 -0.59 -5.30
C LEU A 19 -8.88 -1.01 -6.62
N TYR A 20 -10.18 -1.31 -6.56
CA TYR A 20 -10.94 -1.79 -7.69
C TYR A 20 -12.00 -0.76 -8.13
N GLU A 21 -12.04 -0.43 -9.41
CA GLU A 21 -13.15 0.30 -10.06
C GLU A 21 -13.80 -0.66 -11.07
N GLN A 22 -15.08 -0.99 -10.90
CA GLN A 22 -15.82 -1.92 -11.77
C GLN A 22 -15.07 -3.24 -12.01
N GLU A 23 -14.67 -3.92 -10.92
CA GLU A 23 -13.92 -5.19 -10.92
C GLU A 23 -12.50 -5.12 -11.52
N LYS A 24 -12.08 -3.97 -12.05
CA LYS A 24 -10.72 -3.75 -12.53
C LYS A 24 -9.83 -3.26 -11.40
N LEU A 25 -8.68 -3.91 -11.22
CA LEU A 25 -7.62 -3.43 -10.34
C LEU A 25 -6.98 -2.17 -10.94
N VAL A 26 -7.16 -1.02 -10.30
CA VAL A 26 -6.70 0.29 -10.80
C VAL A 26 -5.71 0.98 -9.87
N GLY A 27 -5.53 0.48 -8.65
CA GLY A 27 -4.51 0.93 -7.71
C GLY A 27 -4.04 -0.19 -6.81
N TYR A 28 -2.85 -0.01 -6.23
CA TYR A 28 -2.19 -0.99 -5.38
C TYR A 28 -1.39 -0.29 -4.29
N VAL A 29 -1.31 -0.95 -3.13
CA VAL A 29 -0.38 -0.60 -2.04
C VAL A 29 -0.09 -1.85 -1.22
N SER A 30 1.08 -1.89 -0.62
CA SER A 30 1.43 -2.90 0.39
C SER A 30 1.95 -2.22 1.66
N ILE A 31 1.71 -2.84 2.81
CA ILE A 31 2.14 -2.34 4.12
C ILE A 31 2.90 -3.44 4.88
N SER A 32 3.97 -3.03 5.54
CA SER A 32 4.70 -3.82 6.53
C SER A 32 4.84 -3.01 7.82
N VAL A 33 5.21 -3.68 8.91
CA VAL A 33 5.53 -3.04 10.19
C VAL A 33 7.01 -3.31 10.46
N ASP A 34 7.77 -2.25 10.75
CA ASP A 34 9.18 -2.36 11.11
C ASP A 34 9.39 -2.60 12.62
N ASP A 35 10.66 -2.74 13.03
CA ASP A 35 11.04 -3.00 14.42
C ASP A 35 10.69 -1.83 15.37
N ASP A 36 10.55 -0.61 14.85
CA ASP A 36 10.14 0.58 15.60
C ASP A 36 8.60 0.72 15.69
N ASN A 37 7.86 -0.28 15.21
CA ASN A 37 6.40 -0.29 15.13
C ASN A 37 5.87 0.88 14.28
N ALA A 38 6.61 1.25 13.23
CA ALA A 38 6.19 2.14 12.16
C ALA A 38 5.60 1.32 11.01
N ALA A 39 4.54 1.85 10.41
CA ALA A 39 3.94 1.28 9.21
C ALA A 39 4.69 1.77 7.97
N GLU A 40 5.31 0.88 7.21
CA GLU A 40 5.96 1.23 5.95
C GLU A 40 5.05 0.95 4.77
N LEU A 41 4.81 1.97 3.93
CA LEU A 41 4.05 1.82 2.70
C LEU A 41 4.97 1.57 1.52
N HIS A 42 4.66 0.50 0.80
CA HIS A 42 5.42 0.01 -0.34
C HIS A 42 4.55 0.01 -1.59
N ASN A 43 5.13 0.41 -2.73
CA ASN A 43 4.53 0.30 -4.05
C ASN A 43 3.16 0.99 -4.20
N LEU A 44 2.94 2.12 -3.52
CA LEU A 44 1.71 2.90 -3.68
C LEU A 44 1.61 3.40 -5.13
N ALA A 45 0.62 2.89 -5.87
CA ALA A 45 0.47 3.22 -7.29
C ALA A 45 -1.00 3.26 -7.71
N VAL A 46 -1.28 4.14 -8.68
CA VAL A 46 -2.57 4.22 -9.39
C VAL A 46 -2.29 4.29 -10.88
N LEU A 47 -3.02 3.50 -11.67
CA LEU A 47 -2.93 3.49 -13.13
C LEU A 47 -3.13 4.91 -13.70
N PRO A 48 -2.35 5.33 -14.71
CA PRO A 48 -2.39 6.69 -15.25
C PRO A 48 -3.81 7.22 -15.56
N ASP A 49 -4.63 6.41 -16.24
CA ASP A 49 -6.01 6.79 -16.64
C ASP A 49 -6.98 6.95 -15.46
N TYR A 50 -6.57 6.52 -14.26
CA TYR A 50 -7.37 6.55 -13.04
C TYR A 50 -6.80 7.55 -12.02
N ARG A 51 -5.80 8.35 -12.40
CA ARG A 51 -5.27 9.45 -11.59
C ARG A 51 -6.24 10.63 -11.56
N TYR A 52 -6.00 11.57 -10.64
CA TYR A 52 -6.84 12.76 -10.41
C TYR A 52 -8.31 12.48 -10.01
N LYS A 53 -8.65 11.21 -9.72
CA LYS A 53 -9.95 10.78 -9.18
C LYS A 53 -9.98 10.63 -7.64
N GLY A 54 -8.89 10.99 -6.95
CA GLY A 54 -8.78 10.83 -5.49
C GLY A 54 -8.37 9.43 -5.00
N TYR A 55 -8.03 8.50 -5.89
CA TYR A 55 -7.65 7.12 -5.50
C TYR A 55 -6.35 7.01 -4.73
N GLY A 56 -5.34 7.83 -5.03
CA GLY A 56 -4.11 7.86 -4.22
C GLY A 56 -4.41 8.23 -2.77
N LYS A 57 -5.24 9.25 -2.56
CA LYS A 57 -5.73 9.63 -1.23
C LYS A 57 -6.54 8.51 -0.58
N SER A 58 -7.43 7.85 -1.32
CA SER A 58 -8.24 6.75 -0.78
C SER A 58 -7.38 5.58 -0.30
N LEU A 59 -6.32 5.24 -1.04
CA LEU A 59 -5.34 4.23 -0.64
C LEU A 59 -4.57 4.66 0.61
N LEU A 60 -4.14 5.92 0.70
CA LEU A 60 -3.45 6.47 1.87
C LEU A 60 -4.35 6.48 3.12
N ASP A 61 -5.59 6.97 3.00
CA ASP A 61 -6.57 6.99 4.08
C ASP A 61 -6.83 5.57 4.61
N TYR A 62 -6.89 4.58 3.71
CA TYR A 62 -7.01 3.17 4.09
C TYR A 62 -5.78 2.66 4.84
N CYS A 63 -4.58 2.98 4.34
CA CYS A 63 -3.33 2.60 4.99
C CYS A 63 -3.21 3.23 6.38
N GLU A 64 -3.66 4.47 6.56
CA GLU A 64 -3.68 5.14 7.87
C GLU A 64 -4.59 4.42 8.85
N LYS A 65 -5.79 4.01 8.40
CA LYS A 65 -6.68 3.18 9.22
C LYS A 65 -6.02 1.85 9.60
N LYS A 66 -5.34 1.19 8.66
CA LYS A 66 -4.62 -0.07 8.93
C LYS A 66 -3.46 0.09 9.90
N ALA A 67 -2.66 1.14 9.75
CA ALA A 67 -1.60 1.46 10.70
C ALA A 67 -2.15 1.64 12.12
N LYS A 68 -3.28 2.34 12.28
CA LYS A 68 -3.96 2.49 13.58
C LYS A 68 -4.47 1.16 14.15
N GLU A 69 -5.07 0.31 13.32
CA GLU A 69 -5.51 -1.04 13.71
C GLU A 69 -4.32 -1.90 14.20
N MET A 70 -3.15 -1.74 13.59
CA MET A 70 -1.90 -2.40 13.98
C MET A 70 -1.18 -1.72 15.17
N ARG A 71 -1.73 -0.62 15.70
CA ARG A 71 -1.13 0.21 16.77
C ARG A 71 0.22 0.83 16.40
N CYS A 72 0.45 1.06 15.11
CA CYS A 72 1.62 1.79 14.64
C CYS A 72 1.51 3.27 15.01
N LYS A 73 2.64 3.91 15.33
CA LYS A 73 2.67 5.32 15.76
C LYS A 73 2.90 6.30 14.61
N GLU A 74 3.50 5.83 13.53
CA GLU A 74 3.86 6.62 12.38
C GLU A 74 3.74 5.80 11.10
N ILE A 75 3.69 6.51 9.96
CA ILE A 75 3.67 5.92 8.63
C ILE A 75 4.88 6.46 7.87
N LYS A 76 5.69 5.55 7.34
CA LYS A 76 6.82 5.85 6.47
C LYS A 76 6.41 5.57 5.03
N ILE A 77 6.69 6.51 4.15
CA ILE A 77 6.41 6.39 2.72
C ILE A 77 7.70 6.71 1.99
N GLU A 78 8.11 5.81 1.10
CA GLU A 78 9.20 6.09 0.17
C GLU A 78 8.62 6.58 -1.15
N ILE A 79 9.13 7.71 -1.62
CA ILE A 79 8.84 8.25 -2.95
C ILE A 79 9.98 7.81 -3.86
N ILE A 80 9.65 7.14 -4.95
CA ILE A 80 10.60 6.83 -6.02
C ILE A 80 10.39 7.90 -7.10
N GLU A 81 11.41 8.73 -7.33
CA GLU A 81 11.48 9.70 -8.44
C GLU A 81 11.81 9.03 -9.78
#